data_AF-H6RJT8-F1
#
_entry.id   AF-H6RJT8-F1
#
_cell.length_a   1.000
_cell.length_b   1.000
_cell.length_c   1.000
_cell.angle_alpha   90.00
_cell.angle_beta   90.00
_cell.angle_gamma   90.00
#
_symmetry.space_group_name_H-M   'P 1'
#
loop_
_entity.id
_entity.type
_entity.pdbx_description
1 polymer ?
#
loop_
_entity_poly.entity_id
_entity_poly.type
_entity_poly.pdbx_seq_one_letter_code
_entity_poly.pdbx_strand_id
1 'polypeptide(L)'
;MAKKLDPHEASAAREDARRLEAEADTREPYPDGTVVTRPNQASRMFNVRLSDEQFAAIQEIAESQHLPMSTMARAWLLDRLDKERRAS
;
A
#
# COMPACT_ATOMS: atom_id res chain seq x y z
N MET A 1 1.83 -7.22 19.73
CA MET A 1 0.50 -6.78 20.20
C MET A 1 0.52 -5.27 20.31
N ALA A 2 -0.33 -4.55 19.56
CA ALA A 2 -0.36 -3.10 19.62
C ALA A 2 -0.93 -2.64 20.97
N LYS A 3 -0.16 -1.84 21.71
CA LYS A 3 -0.59 -1.25 22.98
C LYS A 3 -1.75 -0.30 22.66
N LYS A 4 -2.95 -0.58 23.16
CA LYS A 4 -4.11 0.31 22.98
C LYS A 4 -3.82 1.63 23.69
N LEU A 5 -4.06 2.76 23.00
CA LEU A 5 -3.94 4.10 23.57
C LEU A 5 -4.93 4.26 24.73
N ASP A 6 -4.52 4.96 25.79
CA ASP A 6 -5.40 5.23 26.92
C ASP A 6 -6.64 6.02 26.46
N PRO A 7 -7.87 5.70 26.94
CA PRO A 7 -9.09 6.36 26.48
C PRO A 7 -9.10 7.88 26.72
N HIS A 8 -8.49 8.35 27.80
CA HIS A 8 -8.41 9.77 28.13
C HIS A 8 -7.42 10.48 27.20
N GLU A 9 -6.24 9.90 26.97
CA GLU A 9 -5.28 10.40 25.97
C GLU A 9 -5.91 10.47 24.57
N ALA A 10 -6.65 9.43 24.20
CA ALA A 10 -7.35 9.38 22.92
C ALA A 10 -8.45 10.45 22.82
N SER A 11 -9.12 10.80 23.92
CA SER A 11 -10.13 11.86 23.95
C SER A 11 -9.48 13.24 23.82
N ALA A 12 -8.42 13.49 24.60
CA ALA A 12 -7.67 14.75 24.58
C ALA A 12 -7.08 15.03 23.20
N ALA A 13 -6.50 14.03 22.54
CA ALA A 13 -5.97 14.16 21.18
C ALA A 13 -7.05 14.53 20.15
N ARG A 14 -8.28 13.99 20.30
CA ARG A 14 -9.41 14.32 19.41
C ARG A 14 -9.98 15.71 19.64
N GLU A 15 -9.95 16.20 20.88
CA GLU A 15 -10.35 17.58 21.19
C GLU A 15 -9.34 18.58 20.67
N ASP A 16 -8.05 18.29 20.84
CA ASP A 16 -6.97 19.12 20.30
C ASP A 16 -7.02 19.19 18.77
N ALA A 17 -7.20 18.05 18.10
CA ALA A 17 -7.37 18.01 16.64
C ALA A 17 -8.57 18.85 16.17
N ARG A 18 -9.74 18.74 16.83
CA ARG A 18 -10.93 19.54 16.48
C ARG A 18 -10.71 21.03 16.63
N ARG A 19 -9.94 21.46 17.63
CA ARG A 19 -9.58 22.87 17.84
C ARG A 19 -8.68 23.37 16.72
N LEU A 20 -7.66 22.60 16.34
CA LEU A 20 -6.77 22.94 15.23
C LEU A 20 -7.53 23.00 13.90
N GLU A 21 -8.45 22.06 13.65
CA GLU A 21 -9.29 22.04 12.44
C GLU A 21 -10.23 23.25 12.35
N ALA A 22 -10.75 23.74 13.49
CA ALA A 22 -11.65 24.90 13.52
C ALA A 22 -10.98 26.20 13.05
N GLU A 23 -9.66 26.30 13.20
CA GLU A 23 -8.85 27.47 12.84
C GLU A 23 -8.03 27.26 11.56
N ALA A 24 -8.07 26.06 10.97
CA ALA A 24 -7.27 25.72 9.80
C ALA A 24 -7.79 26.39 8.51
N ASP A 25 -6.93 27.17 7.84
CA ASP A 25 -7.18 27.61 6.47
C ASP A 25 -6.73 26.54 5.48
N THR A 26 -7.68 25.95 4.75
CA THR A 26 -7.41 24.93 3.72
C THR A 26 -6.63 25.47 2.52
N ARG A 27 -6.40 26.78 2.45
CA ARG A 27 -5.58 27.44 1.43
C ARG A 27 -4.17 27.78 1.90
N GLU A 28 -3.83 27.53 3.16
CA GLU A 28 -2.48 27.73 3.66
C GLU A 28 -1.51 26.74 2.97
N PRO A 29 -0.33 27.20 2.50
CA PRO A 29 0.65 26.29 1.92
C PRO A 29 1.12 25.28 2.97
N TYR A 30 1.48 24.08 2.50
CA TYR A 30 2.08 23.08 3.37
C TYR A 30 3.38 23.60 4.01
N PRO A 31 3.69 23.19 5.26
CA PRO A 31 4.92 23.57 5.93
C PRO A 31 6.17 23.20 5.13
N ASP A 32 7.22 24.01 5.29
CA ASP A 32 8.51 23.76 4.66
C ASP A 32 9.05 22.37 5.01
N GLY A 33 9.56 21.65 4.01
CA GLY A 33 10.04 20.27 4.16
C GLY A 33 8.96 19.20 4.05
N THR A 34 7.69 19.56 3.82
CA THR A 34 6.63 18.57 3.52
C THR A 34 6.91 17.87 2.19
N VAL A 35 7.20 16.57 2.25
CA VAL A 35 7.33 15.73 1.05
C VAL A 35 5.94 15.23 0.64
N VAL A 36 5.34 15.90 -0.34
CA VAL A 36 4.09 15.42 -0.95
C VAL A 36 4.41 14.23 -1.85
N THR A 37 4.04 13.02 -1.43
CA THR A 37 4.11 11.84 -2.29
C THR A 37 2.74 11.53 -2.85
N ARG A 38 2.69 11.14 -4.12
CA ARG A 38 1.52 10.48 -4.73
C ARG A 38 1.86 9.01 -4.92
N PRO A 39 1.68 8.17 -3.88
CA PRO A 39 1.84 6.73 -4.05
C PRO A 39 0.81 6.23 -5.08
N ASN A 40 1.19 5.23 -5.88
CA ASN A 40 0.41 4.66 -6.99
C ASN A 40 0.31 5.55 -8.26
N GLN A 41 1.46 6.02 -8.78
CA GLN A 41 1.50 6.53 -10.16
C GLN A 41 0.93 5.52 -11.18
N ALA A 42 0.44 6.04 -12.31
CA ALA A 42 -0.34 5.34 -13.34
C ALA A 42 0.18 3.91 -13.63
N SER A 43 -0.43 2.91 -12.97
CA SER A 43 -0.21 1.51 -13.27
C SER A 43 -0.93 1.16 -14.57
N ARG A 44 -0.26 0.45 -15.48
CA ARG A 44 -0.90 -0.10 -16.69
C ARG A 44 -1.42 -1.50 -16.40
N MET A 45 -2.61 -1.82 -16.91
CA MET A 45 -3.17 -3.17 -16.81
C MET A 45 -2.47 -4.12 -17.78
N PHE A 46 -1.98 -5.25 -17.26
CA PHE A 46 -1.38 -6.32 -18.05
C PHE A 46 -2.20 -7.60 -17.86
N ASN A 47 -2.84 -8.07 -18.93
CA ASN A 47 -3.69 -9.25 -18.89
C ASN A 47 -2.95 -10.47 -19.45
N VAL A 48 -2.99 -11.58 -18.73
CA VAL A 48 -2.39 -12.85 -19.12
C VAL A 48 -3.49 -13.91 -19.16
N ARG A 49 -3.50 -14.73 -20.21
CA ARG A 49 -4.38 -15.90 -20.28
C ARG A 49 -3.70 -17.08 -19.60
N LEU A 50 -4.38 -17.68 -18.64
CA LEU A 50 -3.94 -18.88 -17.91
C LEU A 50 -4.94 -20.00 -18.20
N SER A 51 -4.47 -21.24 -18.16
CA SER A 51 -5.40 -22.38 -18.02
C SER A 51 -6.00 -22.40 -16.61
N ASP A 52 -7.10 -23.13 -16.44
CA ASP A 52 -7.74 -23.28 -15.13
C ASP A 52 -6.78 -23.88 -14.08
N GLU A 53 -5.97 -24.86 -14.51
CA GLU A 53 -4.94 -25.48 -13.67
C GLU A 53 -3.86 -24.49 -13.23
N GLN A 54 -3.37 -23.66 -14.16
CA GLN A 54 -2.37 -22.63 -13.85
C GLN A 54 -2.93 -21.58 -12.89
N PHE A 55 -4.17 -21.16 -13.10
CA PHE A 55 -4.85 -20.20 -12.22
C PHE A 55 -5.01 -20.76 -10.81
N ALA A 56 -5.50 -22.00 -10.68
CA ALA A 56 -5.68 -22.68 -9.40
C ALA A 56 -4.36 -22.84 -8.64
N ALA A 57 -3.28 -23.24 -9.31
CA ALA A 57 -1.97 -23.40 -8.70
C ALA A 57 -1.43 -22.06 -8.13
N ILE A 58 -1.60 -20.97 -8.88
CA ILE A 58 -1.17 -19.63 -8.40
C ILE A 58 -2.08 -19.19 -7.24
N GLN A 59 -3.38 -19.48 -7.30
CA GLN A 59 -4.31 -19.12 -6.23
C GLN A 59 -3.96 -19.80 -4.91
N GLU A 60 -3.72 -21.11 -4.93
CA GLU A 60 -3.38 -21.89 -3.74
C GLU A 60 -2.13 -21.35 -3.05
N ILE A 61 -1.09 -21.04 -3.82
CA ILE A 61 0.16 -20.49 -3.28
C ILE A 61 -0.08 -19.10 -2.69
N ALA A 62 -0.84 -18.24 -3.36
CA ALA A 62 -1.19 -16.91 -2.87
C ALA A 62 -1.94 -16.96 -1.52
N GLU A 63 -2.91 -17.87 -1.43
CA GLU A 63 -3.69 -18.09 -0.21
C GLU A 63 -2.82 -18.60 0.94
N SER A 64 -1.92 -19.54 0.67
CA SER A 64 -0.97 -20.07 1.67
C SER A 64 -0.03 -19.01 2.25
N GLN A 65 0.26 -17.96 1.46
CA GLN A 65 1.11 -16.84 1.86
C GLN A 65 0.30 -15.64 2.39
N HIS A 66 -1.03 -15.75 2.44
CA HIS A 66 -1.95 -14.66 2.79
C HIS A 66 -1.74 -13.40 1.95
N LEU A 67 -1.49 -13.57 0.65
CA LEU A 67 -1.28 -12.48 -0.29
C LEU A 67 -2.36 -12.47 -1.38
N PRO A 68 -2.78 -11.30 -1.87
CA PRO A 68 -3.56 -11.23 -3.10
C PRO A 68 -2.78 -11.84 -4.26
N MET A 69 -3.46 -12.62 -5.11
CA MET A 69 -2.85 -13.26 -6.27
C MET A 69 -2.10 -12.26 -7.18
N SER A 70 -2.69 -11.08 -7.42
CA SER A 70 -2.08 -10.02 -8.22
C SER A 70 -0.79 -9.47 -7.61
N THR A 71 -0.74 -9.36 -6.28
CA THR A 71 0.46 -8.93 -5.54
C THR A 71 1.57 -9.97 -5.70
N MET A 72 1.24 -11.25 -5.52
CA MET A 72 2.21 -12.35 -5.65
C MET A 72 2.73 -12.46 -7.10
N ALA A 73 1.83 -12.46 -8.09
CA ALA A 73 2.19 -12.51 -9.50
C ALA A 73 3.11 -11.34 -9.90
N ARG A 74 2.80 -10.13 -9.42
CA ARG A 74 3.65 -8.96 -9.65
C ARG A 74 5.04 -9.14 -9.03
N ALA A 75 5.13 -9.67 -7.80
CA ALA A 75 6.41 -9.89 -7.14
C ALA A 75 7.28 -10.90 -7.91
N TRP A 76 6.70 -12.01 -8.35
CA TRP A 76 7.41 -13.03 -9.14
C TRP A 76 7.90 -12.50 -10.50
N LEU A 77 7.07 -11.70 -11.19
CA LEU A 77 7.47 -11.07 -12.46
C LEU A 77 8.66 -10.13 -12.29
N LEU A 78 8.67 -9.32 -11.22
CA LEU A 78 9.78 -8.40 -10.94
C LEU A 78 11.06 -9.13 -10.53
N ASP A 79 10.93 -10.18 -9.72
CA ASP A 79 12.08 -11.03 -9.34
C ASP A 79 12.71 -11.70 -10.56
N ARG A 80 11.89 -12.25 -11.49
CA ARG A 80 12.41 -12.82 -12.74
C ARG A 80 13.07 -11.75 -13.61
N LEU A 81 12.46 -10.56 -13.74
CA LEU A 81 13.03 -9.47 -14.53
C LEU A 81 14.40 -9.02 -14.02
N ASP A 82 14.57 -8.93 -12.70
CA ASP A 82 15.85 -8.57 -12.09
C ASP A 82 16.92 -9.63 -12.37
N LYS A 83 16.56 -10.92 -12.31
CA LYS A 83 17.45 -12.03 -12.66
C LYS A 83 17.93 -11.95 -14.12
N GLU A 84 17.03 -11.68 -15.07
CA GLU A 84 17.38 -11.53 -16.49
C GLU A 84 18.33 -10.34 -16.73
N ARG A 85 18.09 -9.22 -16.06
CA ARG A 85 18.93 -8.01 -16.18
C ARG A 85 20.35 -8.22 -15.67
N ARG A 86 20.52 -9.03 -14.63
CA ARG A 86 21.85 -9.36 -14.08
C ARG A 86 22.60 -10.40 -14.91
N ALA A 87 21.89 -11.19 -15.71
CA ALA A 87 22.47 -12.22 -16.58
C ALA A 87 22.86 -11.69 -17.98
N SER A 88 22.43 -10.47 -18.33
CA SER A 88 22.79 -9.75 -19.57
C SER A 88 23.97 -8.81 -19.34
#